data_AF-A0A9P1G1E1-F1
#
_entry.id   AF-A0A9P1G1E1-F1
#
_cell.length_a   1.000
_cell.length_b   1.000
_cell.length_c   1.000
_cell.angle_alpha   90.00
_cell.angle_beta   90.00
_cell.angle_gamma   90.00
#
_symmetry.space_group_name_H-M   'P 1'
#
loop_
_entity.id
_entity.type
_entity.pdbx_description
1 polymer ?
#
loop_
_entity_poly.entity_id
_entity_poly.type
_entity_poly.pdbx_seq_one_letter_code
_entity_poly.pdbx_strand_id
1 'polypeptide(L)'
;MGGLLAKPITTKETEDGGDHRGLAFGVSAMQGWREGMEDAHMAIPDFDSERQLGLFGVFDGHGGSAVAKVVAATFPATLKRQKSFIQGQYSEALYQTFLAVDDFLDSAKGREEVERVLAAAPPVERDVEEEELRPGPFRTCPGANHPVRAKGEDVGSGWSQEALLSGAGWEALGESTRSFRELYGFPATLAWAALQLKDLPPARHVEVWIIGARSGMEGWLAEEGSWDFLIEIFPTSSWKLCLIGPEMREDLRLGARVEVESARLQGHEWIQKDGLCPDLVVCFNSGIGTLSLSITKPWLLTVAALLKLDVPILFTCFGLKERKGEEFLLRGLFKARVLVDFLENPFRQRPGDRPGCYRSLEEESLSAPEGEAELCNAQLWWAQGSQLSAEELDQVALKAPKVLEELTQSYALQGAHRSWILALKEGNRRVGEAAVENFQIAFNNVDVLRALSKFAKHIADAMVSFIRRHGPHPKAKQCVGKILLAKVRRMLPEGHDDQELSEAVTERMREDYADVFGTAERNSSLRDFLEH
;
A
#
# COMPACT_ATOMS: atom_id res chain seq x y z
N MET A 1 7.40 -2.92 20.91
CA MET A 1 7.17 -4.22 20.26
C MET A 1 6.07 -4.89 21.06
N GLY A 2 5.03 -5.46 20.43
CA GLY A 2 4.06 -6.29 21.15
C GLY A 2 4.68 -7.66 21.48
N GLY A 3 4.25 -8.29 22.56
CA GLY A 3 4.73 -9.62 22.92
C GLY A 3 4.09 -10.72 22.08
N LEU A 4 4.72 -11.90 22.11
CA LEU A 4 4.15 -13.16 21.67
C LEU A 4 4.23 -14.14 22.84
N LEU A 5 3.23 -15.01 22.97
CA LEU A 5 3.24 -16.07 23.97
C LEU A 5 4.33 -17.10 23.68
N ALA A 6 4.88 -17.74 24.72
CA ALA A 6 5.90 -18.78 24.56
C ALA A 6 5.37 -20.05 23.86
N LYS A 7 4.07 -20.33 23.98
CA LYS A 7 3.34 -21.41 23.31
C LYS A 7 1.97 -20.86 22.87
N PRO A 8 1.42 -21.27 21.70
CA PRO A 8 0.16 -20.73 21.23
C PRO A 8 -1.04 -21.31 21.98
N ILE A 9 -2.04 -20.47 22.30
CA ILE A 9 -3.33 -20.93 22.80
C ILE A 9 -4.12 -21.51 21.63
N THR A 10 -4.19 -22.84 21.58
CA THR A 10 -4.81 -23.61 20.48
C THR A 10 -6.28 -23.98 20.73
N THR A 11 -6.83 -23.63 21.91
CA THR A 11 -8.25 -23.72 22.23
C THR A 11 -9.10 -23.09 21.12
N LYS A 12 -10.24 -23.71 20.80
CA LYS A 12 -11.18 -23.20 19.80
C LYS A 12 -12.48 -22.77 20.46
N GLU A 13 -12.90 -21.55 20.18
CA GLU A 13 -14.27 -21.13 20.38
C GLU A 13 -15.01 -21.39 19.07
N THR A 14 -16.00 -22.30 19.09
CA THR A 14 -16.73 -22.74 17.89
C THR A 14 -18.22 -22.53 18.05
N GLU A 15 -18.85 -22.05 16.98
CA GLU A 15 -20.30 -21.88 16.86
C GLU A 15 -20.74 -22.45 15.51
N ASP A 16 -21.83 -23.20 15.47
CA ASP A 16 -22.45 -23.70 14.25
C ASP A 16 -23.97 -23.55 14.30
N GLY A 17 -24.61 -23.54 13.12
CA GLY A 17 -26.05 -23.38 13.02
C GLY A 17 -26.52 -23.15 11.59
N GLY A 18 -27.72 -22.60 11.45
CA GLY A 18 -28.34 -22.38 10.15
C GLY A 18 -29.77 -21.83 10.25
N ASP A 19 -30.49 -21.84 9.13
CA ASP A 19 -31.89 -21.43 9.06
C ASP A 19 -32.82 -22.53 8.51
N HIS A 20 -34.12 -22.21 8.48
CA HIS A 20 -35.18 -23.06 7.94
C HIS A 20 -35.21 -23.09 6.39
N ARG A 21 -34.29 -22.39 5.72
CA ARG A 21 -34.20 -22.23 4.26
C ARG A 21 -33.06 -23.07 3.66
N GLY A 22 -32.19 -23.64 4.51
CA GLY A 22 -31.08 -24.50 4.13
C GLY A 22 -29.71 -23.82 4.15
N LEU A 23 -29.61 -22.57 4.62
CA LEU A 23 -28.33 -21.95 4.91
C LEU A 23 -27.76 -22.58 6.18
N ALA A 24 -26.50 -22.99 6.14
CA ALA A 24 -25.74 -23.48 7.29
C ALA A 24 -24.44 -22.68 7.44
N PHE A 25 -23.96 -22.53 8.67
CA PHE A 25 -22.72 -21.84 8.98
C PHE A 25 -21.90 -22.58 10.05
N GLY A 26 -20.60 -22.29 10.08
CA GLY A 26 -19.71 -22.66 11.16
C GLY A 26 -18.63 -21.59 11.35
N VAL A 27 -18.29 -21.28 12.60
CA VAL A 27 -17.26 -20.33 13.03
C VAL A 27 -16.26 -21.07 13.91
N SER A 28 -14.98 -20.71 13.81
CA SER A 28 -13.96 -21.17 14.76
C SER A 28 -12.93 -20.08 14.99
N ALA A 29 -12.81 -19.61 16.24
CA ALA A 29 -11.89 -18.58 16.67
C ALA A 29 -10.74 -19.17 17.51
N MET A 30 -9.54 -18.59 17.45
CA MET A 30 -8.34 -19.08 18.14
C MET A 30 -7.31 -17.96 18.36
N GLN A 31 -6.96 -17.68 19.62
CA GLN A 31 -5.97 -16.65 19.98
C GLN A 31 -4.55 -16.91 19.43
N GLY A 32 -4.13 -18.18 19.36
CA GLY A 32 -2.81 -18.55 18.84
C GLY A 32 -1.68 -17.90 19.65
N TRP A 33 -0.77 -17.21 18.97
CA TRP A 33 0.46 -16.66 19.56
C TRP A 33 0.31 -15.26 20.20
N ARG A 34 -0.85 -14.61 20.09
CA ARG A 34 -1.09 -13.24 20.63
C ARG A 34 -1.27 -13.29 22.15
N GLU A 35 -0.91 -12.21 22.84
CA GLU A 35 -1.09 -12.09 24.31
C GLU A 35 -2.56 -12.04 24.76
N GLY A 36 -3.48 -11.65 23.87
CA GLY A 36 -4.92 -11.70 24.07
C GLY A 36 -5.67 -11.95 22.77
N MET A 37 -6.91 -12.46 22.88
CA MET A 37 -7.84 -12.60 21.76
C MET A 37 -8.54 -11.27 21.51
N GLU A 38 -8.23 -10.62 20.38
CA GLU A 38 -8.74 -9.29 20.05
C GLU A 38 -9.99 -9.36 19.14
N ASP A 39 -10.14 -10.43 18.37
CA ASP A 39 -11.20 -10.60 17.38
C ASP A 39 -12.61 -10.71 18.00
N ALA A 40 -13.62 -10.44 17.18
CA ALA A 40 -15.02 -10.80 17.44
C ALA A 40 -15.72 -11.26 16.15
N HIS A 41 -16.83 -11.99 16.28
CA HIS A 41 -17.64 -12.41 15.14
C HIS A 41 -19.13 -12.14 15.35
N MET A 42 -19.87 -12.29 14.26
CA MET A 42 -21.31 -12.14 14.14
C MET A 42 -21.81 -13.24 13.20
N ALA A 43 -22.78 -14.05 13.64
CA ALA A 43 -23.43 -15.07 12.81
C ALA A 43 -24.95 -15.06 13.02
N ILE A 44 -25.70 -14.62 12.02
CA ILE A 44 -27.16 -14.45 12.10
C ILE A 44 -27.78 -14.99 10.80
N PRO A 45 -28.05 -16.30 10.68
CA PRO A 45 -28.51 -16.91 9.42
C PRO A 45 -29.91 -16.45 8.99
N ASP A 46 -30.79 -16.12 9.95
CA ASP A 46 -32.10 -15.51 9.69
C ASP A 46 -32.11 -14.05 10.17
N PHE A 47 -31.25 -13.23 9.56
CA PHE A 47 -31.13 -11.81 9.87
C PHE A 47 -32.35 -11.02 9.40
N ASP A 48 -32.89 -11.28 8.22
CA ASP A 48 -34.14 -10.70 7.72
C ASP A 48 -34.99 -11.80 7.08
N SER A 49 -35.94 -12.35 7.85
CA SER A 49 -36.79 -13.47 7.43
C SER A 49 -37.74 -13.10 6.29
N GLU A 50 -38.18 -11.84 6.20
CA GLU A 50 -39.06 -11.37 5.11
C GLU A 50 -38.32 -11.31 3.77
N ARG A 51 -37.03 -10.94 3.82
CA ARG A 51 -36.16 -10.79 2.65
C ARG A 51 -35.22 -11.97 2.42
N GLN A 52 -35.31 -12.99 3.26
CA GLN A 52 -34.49 -14.21 3.26
C GLN A 52 -32.98 -13.92 3.30
N LEU A 53 -32.56 -13.01 4.18
CA LEU A 53 -31.15 -12.62 4.35
C LEU A 53 -30.54 -13.23 5.62
N GLY A 54 -29.32 -13.72 5.50
CA GLY A 54 -28.40 -13.90 6.64
C GLY A 54 -27.41 -12.73 6.74
N LEU A 55 -26.83 -12.53 7.92
CA LEU A 55 -25.77 -11.55 8.17
C LEU A 55 -24.65 -12.21 8.96
N PHE A 56 -23.44 -12.13 8.43
CA PHE A 56 -22.22 -12.68 9.03
C PHE A 56 -21.11 -11.62 8.98
N GLY A 57 -20.20 -11.65 9.94
CA GLY A 57 -19.06 -10.75 9.98
C GLY A 57 -17.98 -11.22 10.94
N VAL A 58 -16.74 -10.84 10.63
CA VAL A 58 -15.55 -11.07 11.47
C VAL A 58 -14.87 -9.70 11.63
N PHE A 59 -14.42 -9.40 12.83
CA PHE A 59 -13.86 -8.12 13.23
C PHE A 59 -12.51 -8.37 13.91
N ASP A 60 -11.41 -8.22 13.17
CA ASP A 60 -10.06 -8.26 13.74
C ASP A 60 -9.87 -7.02 14.64
N GLY A 61 -9.59 -7.26 15.93
CA GLY A 61 -9.37 -6.21 16.92
C GLY A 61 -7.89 -5.83 17.00
N HIS A 62 -7.60 -4.54 17.12
CA HIS A 62 -6.23 -4.05 17.25
C HIS A 62 -6.13 -3.03 18.39
N GLY A 63 -5.37 -3.37 19.44
CA GLY A 63 -5.18 -2.52 20.62
C GLY A 63 -6.30 -2.62 21.65
N GLY A 64 -7.03 -3.74 21.66
CA GLY A 64 -8.08 -4.06 22.61
C GLY A 64 -9.32 -4.65 21.94
N SER A 65 -9.77 -5.83 22.41
CA SER A 65 -10.95 -6.53 21.87
C SER A 65 -12.30 -5.79 21.95
N ALA A 66 -12.37 -4.69 22.71
CA ALA A 66 -13.64 -4.06 23.06
C ALA A 66 -14.35 -3.41 21.87
N VAL A 67 -13.62 -2.75 20.96
CA VAL A 67 -14.24 -2.14 19.77
C VAL A 67 -14.81 -3.20 18.85
N ALA A 68 -14.06 -4.27 18.55
CA ALA A 68 -14.53 -5.40 17.74
C ALA A 68 -15.84 -6.01 18.31
N LYS A 69 -15.91 -6.22 19.62
CA LYS A 69 -17.09 -6.74 20.33
C LYS A 69 -18.28 -5.78 20.31
N VAL A 70 -18.06 -4.47 20.53
CA VAL A 70 -19.13 -3.45 20.45
C VAL A 70 -19.66 -3.31 19.03
N VAL A 71 -18.78 -3.35 18.01
CA VAL A 71 -19.18 -3.35 16.59
C VAL A 71 -20.03 -4.59 16.28
N ALA A 72 -19.56 -5.79 16.61
CA ALA A 72 -20.29 -7.04 16.35
C ALA A 72 -21.71 -7.05 16.94
N ALA A 73 -21.88 -6.53 18.17
CA ALA A 73 -23.19 -6.41 18.81
C ALA A 73 -24.07 -5.29 18.21
N THR A 74 -23.48 -4.18 17.78
CA THR A 74 -24.22 -2.96 17.38
C THR A 74 -24.58 -2.92 15.89
N PHE A 75 -23.77 -3.58 15.03
CA PHE A 75 -23.92 -3.58 13.58
C PHE A 75 -25.29 -4.13 13.09
N PRO A 76 -25.81 -5.27 13.58
CA PRO A 76 -27.08 -5.84 13.09
C PRO A 76 -28.27 -4.88 13.27
N ALA A 77 -28.38 -4.31 14.46
CA ALA A 77 -29.47 -3.40 14.80
C ALA A 77 -29.33 -2.06 14.07
N THR A 78 -28.11 -1.63 13.77
CA THR A 78 -27.84 -0.38 13.05
C THR A 78 -28.13 -0.52 11.56
N LEU A 79 -27.77 -1.65 10.95
CA LEU A 79 -28.10 -1.97 9.56
C LEU A 79 -29.61 -1.96 9.31
N LYS A 80 -30.42 -2.61 10.18
CA LYS A 80 -31.88 -2.61 10.05
C LYS A 80 -32.54 -1.23 10.15
N ARG A 81 -31.88 -0.24 10.77
CA ARG A 81 -32.41 1.14 10.89
C ARG A 81 -32.13 2.00 9.65
N GLN A 82 -31.27 1.57 8.73
CA GLN A 82 -30.92 2.40 7.58
C GLN A 82 -32.07 2.47 6.56
N LYS A 83 -32.37 3.69 6.09
CA LYS A 83 -33.40 3.91 5.05
C LYS A 83 -33.04 3.19 3.75
N SER A 84 -31.76 3.18 3.41
CA SER A 84 -31.16 2.40 2.33
C SER A 84 -31.36 0.89 2.50
N PHE A 85 -31.20 0.34 3.71
CA PHE A 85 -31.52 -1.08 3.98
C PHE A 85 -33.00 -1.37 3.72
N ILE A 86 -33.88 -0.54 4.29
CA ILE A 86 -35.34 -0.66 4.10
C ILE A 86 -35.71 -0.58 2.62
N GLN A 87 -34.99 0.22 1.81
CA GLN A 87 -35.14 0.35 0.35
C GLN A 87 -34.43 -0.74 -0.48
N GLY A 88 -33.76 -1.72 0.13
CA GLY A 88 -33.03 -2.78 -0.57
C GLY A 88 -31.69 -2.35 -1.18
N GLN A 89 -31.20 -1.16 -0.84
CA GLN A 89 -29.94 -0.59 -1.34
C GLN A 89 -28.75 -1.06 -0.49
N TYR A 90 -28.53 -2.37 -0.42
CA TYR A 90 -27.65 -3.01 0.57
C TYR A 90 -26.22 -2.46 0.64
N SER A 91 -25.62 -2.05 -0.50
CA SER A 91 -24.29 -1.44 -0.53
C SER A 91 -24.24 -0.09 0.19
N GLU A 92 -25.23 0.78 -0.07
CA GLU A 92 -25.36 2.08 0.62
C GLU A 92 -25.77 1.87 2.09
N ALA A 93 -26.55 0.82 2.38
CA ALA A 93 -26.93 0.45 3.74
C ALA A 93 -25.76 0.01 4.61
N LEU A 94 -24.86 -0.83 4.08
CA LEU A 94 -23.64 -1.22 4.77
C LEU A 94 -22.73 0.00 4.98
N TYR A 95 -22.52 0.83 3.94
CA TYR A 95 -21.74 2.06 4.04
C TYR A 95 -22.26 3.02 5.14
N GLN A 96 -23.56 3.32 5.12
CA GLN A 96 -24.21 4.14 6.14
C GLN A 96 -24.19 3.49 7.54
N THR A 97 -24.07 2.16 7.62
CA THR A 97 -23.94 1.43 8.91
C THR A 97 -22.54 1.53 9.47
N PHE A 98 -21.49 1.39 8.66
CA PHE A 98 -20.13 1.62 9.12
C PHE A 98 -19.97 3.06 9.69
N LEU A 99 -20.43 4.07 8.94
CA LEU A 99 -20.42 5.46 9.43
C LEU A 99 -21.24 5.64 10.73
N ALA A 100 -22.46 5.10 10.79
CA ALA A 100 -23.32 5.25 11.97
C ALA A 100 -22.85 4.43 13.20
N VAL A 101 -22.00 3.42 13.01
CA VAL A 101 -21.32 2.71 14.10
C VAL A 101 -20.07 3.47 14.56
N ASP A 102 -19.33 4.09 13.63
CA ASP A 102 -18.17 4.94 13.93
C ASP A 102 -18.61 6.21 14.71
N ASP A 103 -19.62 6.93 14.21
CA ASP A 103 -20.31 8.04 14.90
C ASP A 103 -20.81 7.64 16.30
N PHE A 104 -21.26 6.38 16.45
CA PHE A 104 -21.71 5.87 17.74
C PHE A 104 -20.54 5.63 18.70
N LEU A 105 -19.48 4.94 18.26
CA LEU A 105 -18.26 4.67 19.03
C LEU A 105 -17.61 5.97 19.52
N ASP A 106 -17.55 6.99 18.65
CA ASP A 106 -16.95 8.28 18.98
C ASP A 106 -17.86 9.13 19.91
N SER A 107 -19.16 8.82 19.99
CA SER A 107 -20.10 9.44 20.95
C SER A 107 -19.83 9.01 22.40
N ALA A 108 -20.26 9.84 23.36
CA ALA A 108 -20.15 9.52 24.79
C ALA A 108 -20.76 8.14 25.16
N LYS A 109 -21.86 7.74 24.52
CA LYS A 109 -22.50 6.44 24.75
C LYS A 109 -21.73 5.25 24.18
N GLY A 110 -21.03 5.44 23.07
CA GLY A 110 -20.13 4.42 22.53
C GLY A 110 -18.93 4.21 23.43
N ARG A 111 -18.35 5.30 23.93
CA ARG A 111 -17.25 5.28 24.92
C ARG A 111 -17.68 4.57 26.22
N GLU A 112 -18.84 4.90 26.78
CA GLU A 112 -19.42 4.20 27.94
C GLU A 112 -19.60 2.67 27.70
N GLU A 113 -19.99 2.26 26.49
CA GLU A 113 -20.15 0.84 26.15
C GLU A 113 -18.80 0.14 25.94
N VAL A 114 -17.83 0.79 25.30
CA VAL A 114 -16.45 0.29 25.15
C VAL A 114 -15.78 0.15 26.52
N GLU A 115 -15.92 1.13 27.41
CA GLU A 115 -15.44 1.04 28.80
C GLU A 115 -16.09 -0.11 29.57
N ARG A 116 -17.40 -0.35 29.39
CA ARG A 116 -18.10 -1.51 29.98
C ARG A 116 -17.53 -2.83 29.48
N VAL A 117 -17.29 -2.96 28.17
CA VAL A 117 -16.74 -4.19 27.57
C VAL A 117 -15.29 -4.43 28.00
N LEU A 118 -14.49 -3.36 28.14
CA LEU A 118 -13.13 -3.45 28.73
C LEU A 118 -13.19 -3.93 30.19
N ALA A 119 -14.09 -3.37 31.00
CA ALA A 119 -14.23 -3.71 32.42
C ALA A 119 -14.79 -5.13 32.68
N ALA A 120 -15.35 -5.79 31.65
CA ALA A 120 -15.88 -7.15 31.74
C ALA A 120 -14.87 -8.25 31.37
N ALA A 121 -13.65 -7.90 30.94
CA ALA A 121 -12.62 -8.87 30.56
C ALA A 121 -11.94 -9.52 31.79
N PRO A 122 -11.67 -10.84 31.78
CA PRO A 122 -10.93 -11.50 32.86
C PRO A 122 -9.44 -11.10 32.85
N PRO A 123 -8.76 -11.09 34.01
CA PRO A 123 -7.32 -10.84 34.08
C PRO A 123 -6.52 -11.99 33.47
N VAL A 124 -5.43 -11.66 32.77
CA VAL A 124 -4.53 -12.65 32.16
C VAL A 124 -3.46 -13.09 33.16
N GLU A 125 -3.56 -14.34 33.63
CA GLU A 125 -2.50 -14.99 34.41
C GLU A 125 -1.32 -15.40 33.51
N ARG A 126 -0.11 -15.47 34.07
CA ARG A 126 1.14 -15.67 33.31
C ARG A 126 2.01 -16.76 33.95
N ASP A 127 1.77 -18.00 33.55
CA ASP A 127 2.68 -19.11 33.84
C ASP A 127 3.79 -19.18 32.79
N VAL A 128 5.03 -19.37 33.26
CA VAL A 128 6.23 -19.42 32.42
C VAL A 128 7.04 -20.65 32.78
N GLU A 129 7.01 -21.65 31.91
CA GLU A 129 7.94 -22.79 31.93
C GLU A 129 8.73 -22.81 30.62
N GLU A 130 10.05 -22.61 30.73
CA GLU A 130 11.00 -22.66 29.60
C GLU A 130 11.28 -24.11 29.21
N GLU A 131 11.10 -24.45 27.93
CA GLU A 131 11.60 -25.70 27.36
C GLU A 131 12.04 -25.46 25.91
N GLU A 132 13.32 -25.73 25.60
CA GLU A 132 13.92 -25.46 24.29
C GLU A 132 13.40 -26.42 23.21
N LEU A 133 12.64 -25.90 22.23
CA LEU A 133 12.28 -26.64 21.02
C LEU A 133 12.51 -25.78 19.77
N ARG A 134 13.27 -26.34 18.82
CA ARG A 134 13.69 -25.66 17.59
C ARG A 134 12.49 -25.50 16.64
N PRO A 135 12.34 -24.35 15.94
CA PRO A 135 11.24 -24.17 15.00
C PRO A 135 11.39 -25.12 13.80
N GLY A 136 10.40 -26.02 13.65
CA GLY A 136 10.17 -26.74 12.40
C GLY A 136 9.61 -25.83 11.31
N PRO A 137 9.52 -26.29 10.05
CA PRO A 137 9.03 -25.48 8.95
C PRO A 137 7.56 -25.11 9.14
N PHE A 138 7.26 -23.80 9.08
CA PHE A 138 5.88 -23.32 9.03
C PHE A 138 5.16 -23.88 7.81
N ARG A 139 3.98 -24.46 8.04
CA ARG A 139 2.97 -24.68 6.99
C ARG A 139 1.74 -23.84 7.35
N THR A 140 1.46 -22.84 6.52
CA THR A 140 0.14 -22.24 6.43
C THR A 140 -0.80 -23.20 5.68
N CYS A 141 -2.08 -23.19 6.04
CA CYS A 141 -3.15 -23.82 5.27
C CYS A 141 -4.21 -22.73 4.95
N PRO A 142 -4.84 -22.75 3.77
CA PRO A 142 -5.56 -21.59 3.23
C PRO A 142 -7.05 -21.54 3.60
N GLY A 143 -7.61 -20.33 3.55
CA GLY A 143 -9.03 -20.02 3.70
C GLY A 143 -9.21 -18.60 4.27
N ALA A 144 -10.03 -17.71 3.70
CA ALA A 144 -10.95 -17.81 2.57
C ALA A 144 -10.74 -16.69 1.53
N ASN A 145 -11.55 -16.68 0.46
CA ASN A 145 -11.45 -15.79 -0.71
C ASN A 145 -10.21 -16.00 -1.60
N HIS A 146 -10.07 -17.22 -2.12
CA HIS A 146 -9.47 -17.42 -3.46
C HIS A 146 -10.52 -18.06 -4.38
N PRO A 147 -10.50 -17.77 -5.69
CA PRO A 147 -11.01 -18.71 -6.67
C PRO A 147 -10.08 -19.93 -6.60
N VAL A 148 -10.51 -20.98 -5.89
CA VAL A 148 -9.73 -22.21 -5.78
C VAL A 148 -9.55 -22.78 -7.18
N ARG A 149 -8.30 -22.85 -7.68
CA ARG A 149 -7.98 -23.57 -8.92
C ARG A 149 -8.27 -25.05 -8.69
N ALA A 150 -9.51 -25.46 -9.00
CA ALA A 150 -9.93 -26.84 -8.95
C ALA A 150 -8.97 -27.66 -9.83
N LYS A 151 -8.21 -28.58 -9.21
CA LYS A 151 -7.20 -29.39 -9.91
C LYS A 151 -7.88 -30.37 -10.87
N GLY A 152 -8.21 -29.90 -12.07
CA GLY A 152 -8.91 -30.65 -13.09
C GLY A 152 -9.92 -29.84 -13.93
N GLU A 153 -10.17 -28.56 -13.61
CA GLU A 153 -10.93 -27.70 -14.53
C GLU A 153 -10.00 -27.12 -15.59
N ASP A 154 -10.22 -27.51 -16.85
CA ASP A 154 -9.53 -26.94 -18.01
C ASP A 154 -9.92 -25.46 -18.15
N VAL A 155 -8.93 -24.57 -18.14
CA VAL A 155 -9.11 -23.18 -18.58
C VAL A 155 -9.56 -23.24 -20.04
N GLY A 156 -10.77 -22.74 -20.33
CA GLY A 156 -11.40 -22.87 -21.64
C GLY A 156 -10.45 -22.50 -22.79
N SER A 157 -10.32 -23.38 -23.78
CA SER A 157 -9.22 -23.45 -24.75
C SER A 157 -9.23 -22.37 -25.86
N GLY A 158 -9.62 -21.13 -25.53
CA GLY A 158 -9.76 -19.99 -26.44
C GLY A 158 -8.69 -18.90 -26.35
N TRP A 159 -7.80 -18.94 -25.36
CA TRP A 159 -6.82 -17.86 -25.10
C TRP A 159 -5.55 -17.96 -25.97
N SER A 160 -5.70 -17.85 -27.30
CA SER A 160 -4.55 -17.87 -28.21
C SER A 160 -3.80 -16.53 -28.27
N GLN A 161 -2.56 -16.54 -28.79
CA GLN A 161 -1.81 -15.32 -29.10
C GLN A 161 -2.56 -14.43 -30.12
N GLU A 162 -3.22 -15.05 -31.10
CA GLU A 162 -4.06 -14.34 -32.08
C GLU A 162 -5.24 -13.65 -31.42
N ALA A 163 -5.90 -14.32 -30.46
CA ALA A 163 -6.92 -13.68 -29.63
C ALA A 163 -6.30 -12.48 -28.91
N LEU A 164 -5.22 -12.66 -28.14
CA LEU A 164 -4.52 -11.63 -27.36
C LEU A 164 -4.09 -10.39 -28.17
N LEU A 165 -3.68 -10.59 -29.43
CA LEU A 165 -3.30 -9.51 -30.35
C LEU A 165 -4.49 -8.83 -31.04
N SER A 166 -5.59 -9.55 -31.30
CA SER A 166 -6.70 -9.05 -32.13
C SER A 166 -7.55 -7.94 -31.51
N GLY A 167 -7.55 -7.80 -30.17
CA GLY A 167 -8.45 -6.88 -29.44
C GLY A 167 -9.91 -7.34 -29.38
N ALA A 168 -10.43 -7.95 -30.44
CA ALA A 168 -11.83 -8.34 -30.61
C ALA A 168 -12.34 -9.39 -29.60
N GLY A 169 -11.44 -10.11 -28.92
CA GLY A 169 -11.82 -11.02 -27.83
C GLY A 169 -12.43 -10.32 -26.62
N TRP A 170 -11.89 -9.17 -26.19
CA TRP A 170 -12.16 -8.62 -24.84
C TRP A 170 -13.56 -8.03 -24.72
N GLU A 171 -14.06 -7.39 -25.77
CA GLU A 171 -15.39 -6.77 -25.75
C GLU A 171 -16.51 -7.82 -25.75
N ALA A 172 -16.22 -9.04 -26.22
CA ALA A 172 -17.16 -10.16 -26.20
C ALA A 172 -17.20 -10.95 -24.86
N LEU A 173 -16.22 -10.76 -23.98
CA LEU A 173 -16.02 -11.62 -22.80
C LEU A 173 -16.76 -11.17 -21.53
N GLY A 174 -17.18 -9.90 -21.45
CA GLY A 174 -18.04 -9.38 -20.37
C GLY A 174 -17.51 -9.71 -18.97
N GLU A 175 -18.34 -10.37 -18.15
CA GLU A 175 -18.01 -10.75 -16.76
C GLU A 175 -16.78 -11.67 -16.65
N SER A 176 -16.53 -12.54 -17.63
CA SER A 176 -15.36 -13.45 -17.55
C SER A 176 -14.04 -12.69 -17.64
N THR A 177 -14.01 -11.52 -18.31
CA THR A 177 -12.88 -10.59 -18.30
C THR A 177 -12.55 -10.11 -16.88
N ARG A 178 -13.55 -9.95 -16.01
CA ARG A 178 -13.36 -9.49 -14.63
C ARG A 178 -12.72 -10.58 -13.79
N SER A 179 -13.30 -11.78 -13.75
CA SER A 179 -12.72 -12.90 -13.00
C SER A 179 -11.34 -13.31 -13.53
N PHE A 180 -11.11 -13.18 -14.84
CA PHE A 180 -9.79 -13.36 -15.46
C PHE A 180 -8.77 -12.33 -14.94
N ARG A 181 -9.15 -11.06 -14.79
CA ARG A 181 -8.27 -10.02 -14.20
C ARG A 181 -7.98 -10.31 -12.73
N GLU A 182 -8.99 -10.70 -11.97
CA GLU A 182 -8.90 -11.08 -10.54
C GLU A 182 -8.00 -12.32 -10.34
N LEU A 183 -7.96 -13.25 -11.31
CA LEU A 183 -7.10 -14.45 -11.31
C LEU A 183 -5.65 -14.18 -11.77
N TYR A 184 -5.45 -13.40 -12.83
CA TYR A 184 -4.20 -13.37 -13.60
C TYR A 184 -3.54 -11.97 -13.68
N GLY A 185 -3.98 -10.99 -12.90
CA GLY A 185 -3.62 -9.56 -12.99
C GLY A 185 -2.22 -9.22 -13.53
N PHE A 186 -1.15 -9.51 -12.78
CA PHE A 186 0.23 -9.25 -13.22
C PHE A 186 0.76 -10.22 -14.31
N PRO A 187 0.58 -11.56 -14.20
CA PRO A 187 0.94 -12.51 -15.27
C PRO A 187 0.34 -12.17 -16.65
N ALA A 188 -0.95 -11.85 -16.72
CA ALA A 188 -1.62 -11.49 -17.97
C ALA A 188 -1.11 -10.14 -18.51
N THR A 189 -0.86 -9.18 -17.62
CA THR A 189 -0.26 -7.89 -18.00
C THR A 189 1.12 -8.07 -18.62
N LEU A 190 1.97 -8.96 -18.06
CA LEU A 190 3.26 -9.31 -18.66
C LEU A 190 3.06 -10.00 -20.02
N ALA A 191 2.21 -11.02 -20.11
CA ALA A 191 1.99 -11.77 -21.35
C ALA A 191 1.53 -10.86 -22.51
N TRP A 192 0.59 -9.95 -22.25
CA TRP A 192 0.10 -9.02 -23.27
C TRP A 192 1.12 -7.93 -23.63
N ALA A 193 1.86 -7.40 -22.65
CA ALA A 193 2.92 -6.43 -22.90
C ALA A 193 4.08 -7.05 -23.69
N ALA A 194 4.40 -8.32 -23.41
CA ALA A 194 5.37 -9.12 -24.15
C ALA A 194 4.93 -9.31 -25.61
N LEU A 195 3.66 -9.64 -25.87
CA LEU A 195 3.13 -9.74 -27.25
C LEU A 195 3.24 -8.44 -28.09
N GLN A 196 3.50 -7.27 -27.47
CA GLN A 196 3.78 -6.03 -28.22
C GLN A 196 5.25 -5.93 -28.69
N LEU A 197 6.16 -6.75 -28.16
CA LEU A 197 7.55 -6.86 -28.59
C LEU A 197 7.65 -7.78 -29.82
N LYS A 198 7.84 -7.18 -31.00
CA LYS A 198 7.87 -7.87 -32.30
C LYS A 198 8.95 -8.94 -32.44
N ASP A 199 10.03 -8.81 -31.66
CA ASP A 199 11.27 -9.58 -31.81
C ASP A 199 11.52 -10.55 -30.65
N LEU A 200 10.47 -10.94 -29.90
CA LEU A 200 10.58 -12.05 -28.93
C LEU A 200 10.97 -13.35 -29.66
N PRO A 201 12.08 -14.02 -29.27
CA PRO A 201 12.59 -15.17 -29.99
C PRO A 201 11.64 -16.38 -29.82
N PRO A 202 10.99 -16.89 -30.90
CA PRO A 202 9.77 -17.71 -30.80
C PRO A 202 9.95 -19.17 -30.30
N ALA A 203 11.14 -19.54 -29.83
CA ALA A 203 11.45 -20.90 -29.35
C ALA A 203 12.69 -20.92 -28.43
N ARG A 204 12.56 -20.42 -27.19
CA ARG A 204 13.62 -20.45 -26.18
C ARG A 204 13.10 -20.65 -24.76
N HIS A 205 14.02 -20.99 -23.86
CA HIS A 205 13.91 -20.66 -22.44
C HIS A 205 14.03 -19.13 -22.31
N VAL A 206 13.07 -18.50 -21.63
CA VAL A 206 12.99 -17.04 -21.46
C VAL A 206 13.22 -16.70 -19.99
N GLU A 207 14.29 -15.98 -19.68
CA GLU A 207 14.56 -15.50 -18.33
C GLU A 207 14.03 -14.07 -18.14
N VAL A 208 13.18 -13.88 -17.12
CA VAL A 208 12.53 -12.61 -16.78
C VAL A 208 12.91 -12.17 -15.37
N TRP A 209 13.48 -10.99 -15.22
CA TRP A 209 13.76 -10.41 -13.90
C TRP A 209 12.64 -9.47 -13.48
N ILE A 210 11.93 -9.83 -12.41
CA ILE A 210 10.91 -8.98 -11.79
C ILE A 210 11.58 -8.25 -10.62
N ILE A 211 11.97 -7.01 -10.88
CA ILE A 211 12.70 -6.15 -9.94
C ILE A 211 11.72 -5.33 -9.12
N GLY A 212 11.94 -5.27 -7.80
CA GLY A 212 11.01 -4.68 -6.83
C GLY A 212 9.97 -5.67 -6.29
N ALA A 213 10.15 -6.97 -6.56
CA ALA A 213 9.22 -8.02 -6.15
C ALA A 213 9.07 -8.13 -4.63
N ARG A 214 7.89 -8.55 -4.17
CA ARG A 214 7.52 -8.70 -2.76
C ARG A 214 6.92 -10.07 -2.47
N SER A 215 7.24 -10.62 -1.29
CA SER A 215 6.85 -11.97 -0.88
C SER A 215 5.34 -12.26 -0.91
N GLY A 216 4.52 -11.25 -0.59
CA GLY A 216 3.05 -11.34 -0.56
C GLY A 216 2.37 -10.92 -1.86
N MET A 217 3.13 -10.64 -2.92
CA MET A 217 2.59 -10.24 -4.23
C MET A 217 3.09 -11.21 -5.30
N GLU A 218 4.21 -10.92 -5.96
CA GLU A 218 4.73 -11.71 -7.07
C GLU A 218 5.27 -13.08 -6.59
N GLY A 219 5.74 -13.14 -5.34
CA GLY A 219 6.11 -14.39 -4.66
C GLY A 219 4.91 -15.29 -4.36
N TRP A 220 3.78 -14.73 -3.89
CA TRP A 220 2.55 -15.49 -3.66
C TRP A 220 1.92 -15.98 -4.99
N LEU A 221 1.91 -15.12 -6.03
CA LEU A 221 1.50 -15.51 -7.39
C LEU A 221 2.36 -16.64 -7.98
N ALA A 222 3.58 -16.86 -7.48
CA ALA A 222 4.41 -18.01 -7.80
C ALA A 222 4.05 -19.25 -6.99
N GLU A 223 3.73 -19.12 -5.70
CA GLU A 223 3.29 -20.22 -4.83
C GLU A 223 1.95 -20.82 -5.28
N GLU A 224 1.00 -20.02 -5.76
CA GLU A 224 -0.25 -20.48 -6.37
C GLU A 224 -0.11 -20.96 -7.83
N GLY A 225 1.04 -20.69 -8.46
CA GLY A 225 1.31 -21.06 -9.86
C GLY A 225 0.58 -20.20 -10.91
N SER A 226 0.12 -18.99 -10.57
CA SER A 226 -0.59 -18.09 -11.50
C SER A 226 0.26 -17.69 -12.72
N TRP A 227 1.59 -17.80 -12.63
CA TRP A 227 2.51 -17.61 -13.75
C TRP A 227 2.49 -18.74 -14.80
N ASP A 228 1.87 -19.90 -14.54
CA ASP A 228 1.63 -20.97 -15.54
C ASP A 228 0.95 -20.42 -16.81
N PHE A 229 0.16 -19.35 -16.67
CA PHE A 229 -0.48 -18.63 -17.77
C PHE A 229 0.49 -18.22 -18.88
N LEU A 230 1.77 -17.95 -18.57
CA LEU A 230 2.80 -17.67 -19.57
C LEU A 230 3.03 -18.85 -20.53
N ILE A 231 2.81 -20.09 -20.09
CA ILE A 231 2.94 -21.30 -20.93
C ILE A 231 1.63 -21.60 -21.68
N GLU A 232 0.48 -21.20 -21.13
CA GLU A 232 -0.80 -21.25 -21.83
C GLU A 232 -0.79 -20.31 -23.07
N ILE A 233 -0.16 -19.13 -22.95
CA ILE A 233 0.00 -18.17 -24.06
C ILE A 233 1.23 -18.45 -24.95
N PHE A 234 2.34 -18.94 -24.38
CA PHE A 234 3.58 -19.22 -25.12
C PHE A 234 4.00 -20.69 -24.98
N PRO A 235 3.22 -21.65 -25.52
CA PRO A 235 3.43 -23.09 -25.30
C PRO A 235 4.71 -23.67 -25.94
N THR A 236 5.42 -22.89 -26.76
CA THR A 236 6.73 -23.24 -27.33
C THR A 236 7.92 -22.74 -26.50
N SER A 237 7.68 -22.01 -25.42
CA SER A 237 8.69 -21.40 -24.56
C SER A 237 8.64 -21.95 -23.15
N SER A 238 9.81 -22.18 -22.53
CA SER A 238 9.91 -22.36 -21.08
C SER A 238 10.27 -21.03 -20.42
N TRP A 239 9.87 -20.82 -19.17
CA TRP A 239 10.00 -19.54 -18.49
C TRP A 239 10.73 -19.69 -17.16
N LYS A 240 11.69 -18.80 -16.90
CA LYS A 240 12.35 -18.63 -15.60
C LYS A 240 12.08 -17.22 -15.08
N LEU A 241 11.51 -17.13 -13.87
CA LEU A 241 11.20 -15.85 -13.22
C LEU A 241 12.14 -15.64 -12.03
N CYS A 242 12.92 -14.56 -12.07
CA CYS A 242 13.80 -14.15 -10.99
C CYS A 242 13.12 -13.01 -10.22
N LEU A 243 12.61 -13.30 -9.02
CA LEU A 243 11.86 -12.38 -8.17
C LEU A 243 12.82 -11.66 -7.22
N ILE A 244 13.18 -10.41 -7.54
CA ILE A 244 14.26 -9.67 -6.88
C ILE A 244 13.69 -8.49 -6.09
N GLY A 245 13.86 -8.48 -4.78
CA GLY A 245 13.49 -7.32 -3.95
C GLY A 245 13.82 -7.47 -2.47
N PRO A 246 13.97 -6.36 -1.72
CA PRO A 246 14.34 -6.38 -0.30
C PRO A 246 13.27 -7.00 0.63
N GLU A 247 12.03 -7.08 0.16
CA GLU A 247 10.88 -7.72 0.83
C GLU A 247 10.66 -9.18 0.39
N MET A 248 11.59 -9.79 -0.37
CA MET A 248 11.53 -11.21 -0.72
C MET A 248 12.00 -12.11 0.43
N ARG A 249 11.29 -13.23 0.61
CA ARG A 249 11.77 -14.40 1.37
C ARG A 249 13.00 -14.97 0.65
N GLU A 250 13.96 -15.44 1.42
CA GLU A 250 15.20 -16.02 0.89
C GLU A 250 14.95 -17.43 0.31
N ASP A 251 15.63 -17.75 -0.80
CA ASP A 251 15.64 -19.07 -1.46
C ASP A 251 14.26 -19.70 -1.79
N LEU A 252 13.21 -18.90 -2.07
CA LEU A 252 12.02 -19.44 -2.74
C LEU A 252 12.43 -20.04 -4.09
N ARG A 253 12.26 -21.36 -4.24
CA ARG A 253 12.50 -22.10 -5.48
C ARG A 253 11.30 -22.99 -5.78
N LEU A 254 10.65 -22.74 -6.91
CA LEU A 254 9.46 -23.46 -7.36
C LEU A 254 9.69 -23.93 -8.80
N GLY A 255 9.22 -25.12 -9.14
CA GLY A 255 9.45 -25.69 -10.47
C GLY A 255 8.58 -26.88 -10.79
N ALA A 256 7.83 -26.78 -11.89
CA ALA A 256 7.17 -27.90 -12.57
C ALA A 256 6.84 -27.57 -14.04
N ARG A 257 6.57 -26.29 -14.36
CA ARG A 257 6.32 -25.79 -15.72
C ARG A 257 7.04 -24.46 -15.94
N VAL A 258 6.71 -23.45 -15.15
CA VAL A 258 7.54 -22.26 -14.93
C VAL A 258 8.56 -22.58 -13.83
N GLU A 259 9.80 -22.11 -14.00
CA GLU A 259 10.83 -22.08 -12.96
C GLU A 259 10.79 -20.71 -12.26
N VAL A 260 10.86 -20.69 -10.94
CA VAL A 260 10.90 -19.44 -10.17
C VAL A 260 12.01 -19.52 -9.13
N GLU A 261 12.87 -18.50 -9.12
CA GLU A 261 13.83 -18.23 -8.05
C GLU A 261 13.58 -16.86 -7.43
N SER A 262 13.91 -16.68 -6.16
CA SER A 262 13.90 -15.37 -5.49
C SER A 262 15.28 -14.97 -5.00
N ALA A 263 15.50 -13.66 -4.88
CA ALA A 263 16.61 -13.14 -4.09
C ALA A 263 16.23 -11.89 -3.33
N ARG A 264 16.63 -11.85 -2.06
CA ARG A 264 16.43 -10.71 -1.17
C ARG A 264 17.52 -9.66 -1.35
N LEU A 265 17.50 -9.00 -2.50
CA LEU A 265 18.50 -8.03 -2.94
C LEU A 265 17.83 -6.80 -3.57
N GLN A 266 18.57 -5.70 -3.63
CA GLN A 266 18.27 -4.60 -4.55
C GLN A 266 18.58 -5.02 -5.99
N GLY A 267 17.86 -4.45 -6.96
CA GLY A 267 18.09 -4.79 -8.37
C GLY A 267 19.54 -4.55 -8.82
N HIS A 268 20.17 -3.44 -8.40
CA HIS A 268 21.58 -3.16 -8.71
C HIS A 268 22.58 -4.13 -8.06
N GLU A 269 22.24 -4.80 -6.95
CA GLU A 269 23.07 -5.84 -6.35
C GLU A 269 22.94 -7.18 -7.10
N TRP A 270 21.75 -7.48 -7.61
CA TRP A 270 21.52 -8.64 -8.48
C TRP A 270 22.24 -8.53 -9.82
N ILE A 271 22.17 -7.36 -10.46
CA ILE A 271 22.79 -7.06 -11.76
C ILE A 271 24.34 -7.16 -11.72
N GLN A 272 24.96 -7.05 -10.53
CA GLN A 272 26.41 -7.16 -10.35
C GLN A 272 26.94 -8.60 -10.26
N LYS A 273 26.07 -9.63 -10.36
CA LYS A 273 26.50 -11.03 -10.36
C LYS A 273 26.99 -11.45 -11.75
N ASP A 274 28.23 -11.95 -11.80
CA ASP A 274 28.84 -12.44 -13.04
C ASP A 274 28.00 -13.51 -13.75
N GLY A 275 27.91 -13.42 -15.08
CA GLY A 275 27.26 -14.41 -15.94
C GLY A 275 25.73 -14.32 -16.02
N LEU A 276 25.09 -13.40 -15.30
CA LEU A 276 23.64 -13.20 -15.35
C LEU A 276 23.23 -12.24 -16.49
N CYS A 277 22.27 -12.65 -17.32
CA CYS A 277 21.67 -11.82 -18.36
C CYS A 277 20.24 -12.31 -18.67
N PRO A 278 19.19 -11.49 -18.53
CA PRO A 278 17.81 -11.88 -18.81
C PRO A 278 17.46 -11.64 -20.29
N ASP A 279 16.36 -12.23 -20.75
CA ASP A 279 15.73 -11.82 -22.01
C ASP A 279 14.89 -10.54 -21.80
N LEU A 280 14.20 -10.41 -20.66
CA LEU A 280 13.39 -9.24 -20.31
C LEU A 280 13.51 -8.85 -18.82
N VAL A 281 13.29 -7.57 -18.53
CA VAL A 281 13.15 -7.06 -17.16
C VAL A 281 11.76 -6.42 -16.98
N VAL A 282 11.21 -6.53 -15.78
CA VAL A 282 9.94 -5.89 -15.39
C VAL A 282 10.10 -5.16 -14.06
N CYS A 283 9.59 -3.93 -14.00
CA CYS A 283 9.55 -3.10 -12.79
C CYS A 283 8.09 -2.71 -12.48
N PHE A 284 7.34 -3.69 -11.96
CA PHE A 284 5.94 -3.48 -11.55
C PHE A 284 5.83 -2.48 -10.41
N ASN A 285 4.90 -1.54 -10.52
CA ASN A 285 4.57 -0.51 -9.53
C ASN A 285 5.81 0.11 -8.83
N SER A 286 6.81 0.50 -9.62
CA SER A 286 8.10 0.94 -9.10
C SER A 286 8.02 2.23 -8.26
N GLY A 287 6.96 3.01 -8.43
CA GLY A 287 6.74 4.29 -7.75
C GLY A 287 7.69 5.41 -8.19
N ILE A 288 8.62 5.14 -9.13
CA ILE A 288 9.69 6.08 -9.48
C ILE A 288 9.15 7.38 -10.10
N GLY A 289 8.04 7.28 -10.82
CA GLY A 289 7.35 8.43 -11.43
C GLY A 289 6.59 9.32 -10.46
N THR A 290 6.45 8.93 -9.19
CA THR A 290 5.95 9.84 -8.15
C THR A 290 6.91 11.03 -7.94
N LEU A 291 8.19 10.85 -8.30
CA LEU A 291 9.31 11.74 -8.03
C LEU A 291 9.50 12.08 -6.54
N SER A 292 8.81 11.37 -5.65
CA SER A 292 8.98 11.48 -4.20
C SER A 292 10.34 10.92 -3.83
N LEU A 293 11.21 11.74 -3.22
CA LEU A 293 12.62 11.38 -3.04
C LEU A 293 12.81 10.04 -2.31
N SER A 294 12.02 9.73 -1.28
CA SER A 294 12.16 8.46 -0.55
C SER A 294 11.68 7.23 -1.32
N ILE A 295 10.75 7.39 -2.28
CA ILE A 295 10.31 6.31 -3.18
C ILE A 295 11.33 6.16 -4.32
N THR A 296 11.69 7.25 -5.00
CA THR A 296 12.54 7.20 -6.20
C THR A 296 14.02 6.92 -5.87
N LYS A 297 14.56 7.41 -4.75
CA LYS A 297 16.01 7.34 -4.44
C LYS A 297 16.58 5.91 -4.38
N PRO A 298 15.95 4.92 -3.72
CA PRO A 298 16.43 3.52 -3.75
C PRO A 298 16.55 2.94 -5.16
N TRP A 299 15.69 3.36 -6.09
CA TRP A 299 15.68 2.87 -7.46
C TRP A 299 16.75 3.51 -8.37
N LEU A 300 17.35 4.65 -8.02
CA LEU A 300 18.23 5.37 -8.95
C LEU A 300 19.45 4.55 -9.41
N LEU A 301 20.07 3.80 -8.50
CA LEU A 301 21.17 2.87 -8.84
C LEU A 301 20.65 1.67 -9.64
N THR A 302 19.47 1.15 -9.30
CA THR A 302 18.81 0.04 -10.01
C THR A 302 18.48 0.42 -11.46
N VAL A 303 17.89 1.59 -11.69
CA VAL A 303 17.57 2.12 -13.03
C VAL A 303 18.85 2.33 -13.85
N ALA A 304 19.90 2.90 -13.25
CA ALA A 304 21.19 3.06 -13.92
C ALA A 304 21.84 1.72 -14.30
N ALA A 305 21.75 0.71 -13.43
CA ALA A 305 22.27 -0.63 -13.71
C ALA A 305 21.45 -1.35 -14.79
N LEU A 306 20.12 -1.28 -14.75
CA LEU A 306 19.23 -1.88 -15.74
C LEU A 306 19.46 -1.29 -17.14
N LEU A 307 19.63 0.03 -17.25
CA LEU A 307 19.88 0.71 -18.52
C LEU A 307 21.27 0.45 -19.11
N LYS A 308 22.12 -0.37 -18.47
CA LYS A 308 23.38 -0.89 -19.03
C LYS A 308 23.25 -2.29 -19.65
N LEU A 309 22.18 -3.04 -19.35
CA LEU A 309 22.00 -4.43 -19.82
C LEU A 309 21.65 -4.54 -21.33
N ASP A 310 21.18 -3.45 -21.93
CA ASP A 310 20.68 -3.40 -23.31
C ASP A 310 19.54 -4.38 -23.64
N VAL A 311 18.75 -4.77 -22.63
CA VAL A 311 17.55 -5.62 -22.73
C VAL A 311 16.24 -4.81 -22.65
N PRO A 312 15.11 -5.32 -23.16
CA PRO A 312 13.79 -4.72 -22.92
C PRO A 312 13.43 -4.68 -21.43
N ILE A 313 13.04 -3.50 -20.95
CA ILE A 313 12.60 -3.23 -19.57
C ILE A 313 11.18 -2.67 -19.62
N LEU A 314 10.22 -3.38 -19.00
CA LEU A 314 8.83 -2.96 -18.84
C LEU A 314 8.68 -2.12 -17.57
N PHE A 315 8.34 -0.84 -17.73
CA PHE A 315 7.98 0.06 -16.64
C PHE A 315 6.46 0.22 -16.56
N THR A 316 5.93 0.35 -15.33
CA THR A 316 4.48 0.44 -15.10
C THR A 316 4.15 1.51 -14.06
N CYS A 317 3.28 2.46 -14.42
CA CYS A 317 2.90 3.61 -13.58
C CYS A 317 1.39 3.86 -13.52
N PHE A 318 0.92 4.49 -12.46
CA PHE A 318 -0.49 4.66 -12.12
C PHE A 318 -1.00 6.06 -12.47
N GLY A 319 -1.09 6.30 -13.78
CA GLY A 319 -1.81 7.46 -14.35
C GLY A 319 -0.94 8.67 -14.68
N LEU A 320 -1.60 9.71 -15.23
CA LEU A 320 -0.94 10.76 -16.01
C LEU A 320 0.05 11.66 -15.25
N LYS A 321 -0.04 11.74 -13.92
CA LYS A 321 0.96 12.47 -13.09
C LYS A 321 2.21 11.62 -12.92
N GLU A 322 2.05 10.32 -12.61
CA GLU A 322 3.17 9.40 -12.44
C GLU A 322 3.88 9.12 -13.78
N ARG A 323 3.13 8.89 -14.87
CA ARG A 323 3.70 8.73 -16.23
C ARG A 323 4.65 9.87 -16.58
N LYS A 324 4.26 11.13 -16.34
CA LYS A 324 5.10 12.30 -16.62
C LYS A 324 6.37 12.34 -15.77
N GLY A 325 6.32 11.78 -14.55
CA GLY A 325 7.49 11.62 -13.71
C GLY A 325 8.42 10.49 -14.18
N GLU A 326 7.88 9.34 -14.58
CA GLU A 326 8.69 8.28 -15.20
C GLU A 326 9.33 8.78 -16.51
N GLU A 327 8.59 9.55 -17.32
CA GLU A 327 9.09 10.17 -18.54
C GLU A 327 10.23 11.16 -18.25
N PHE A 328 10.06 12.04 -17.27
CA PHE A 328 11.11 12.96 -16.79
C PHE A 328 12.34 12.21 -16.25
N LEU A 329 12.16 11.13 -15.50
CA LEU A 329 13.26 10.35 -14.94
C LEU A 329 14.00 9.58 -16.03
N LEU A 330 13.28 8.80 -16.84
CA LEU A 330 13.84 7.86 -17.80
C LEU A 330 14.26 8.56 -19.11
N ARG A 331 13.38 9.29 -19.80
CA ARG A 331 13.78 10.07 -20.99
C ARG A 331 14.56 11.34 -20.62
N GLY A 332 14.14 12.03 -19.56
CA GLY A 332 14.69 13.34 -19.18
C GLY A 332 16.08 13.26 -18.53
N LEU A 333 16.25 12.48 -17.46
CA LEU A 333 17.53 12.35 -16.75
C LEU A 333 18.39 11.21 -17.30
N PHE A 334 17.90 9.97 -17.30
CA PHE A 334 18.68 8.78 -17.67
C PHE A 334 18.83 8.53 -19.19
N LYS A 335 18.19 9.34 -20.04
CA LYS A 335 18.15 9.21 -21.52
C LYS A 335 17.87 7.79 -22.03
N ALA A 336 17.00 7.06 -21.34
CA ALA A 336 16.53 5.75 -21.75
C ALA A 336 15.97 5.79 -23.19
N ARG A 337 16.38 4.85 -24.03
CA ARG A 337 15.80 4.68 -25.38
C ARG A 337 14.50 3.89 -25.21
N VAL A 338 13.49 4.23 -26.00
CA VAL A 338 12.11 3.77 -25.78
C VAL A 338 11.65 2.98 -27.00
N LEU A 339 11.26 1.72 -26.76
CA LEU A 339 10.78 0.79 -27.78
C LEU A 339 9.29 0.98 -28.06
N VAL A 340 8.50 1.12 -26.98
CA VAL A 340 7.05 1.37 -27.04
C VAL A 340 6.73 2.45 -26.01
N ASP A 341 6.28 3.62 -26.47
CA ASP A 341 6.12 4.81 -25.61
C ASP A 341 4.97 4.71 -24.61
N PHE A 342 3.87 4.09 -25.01
CA PHE A 342 2.68 3.98 -24.17
C PHE A 342 1.74 2.88 -24.65
N LEU A 343 1.24 2.12 -23.69
CA LEU A 343 0.23 1.09 -23.87
C LEU A 343 -0.79 1.21 -22.72
N GLU A 344 -2.08 1.23 -23.05
CA GLU A 344 -3.12 1.01 -22.05
C GLU A 344 -3.22 -0.48 -21.74
N ASN A 345 -3.07 -0.86 -20.46
CA ASN A 345 -3.25 -2.24 -20.06
C ASN A 345 -4.73 -2.65 -20.28
N PRO A 346 -5.07 -3.66 -21.11
CA PRO A 346 -6.45 -4.13 -21.27
C PRO A 346 -7.02 -4.75 -19.98
N PHE A 347 -6.15 -5.21 -19.08
CA PHE A 347 -6.52 -5.75 -17.76
C PHE A 347 -6.74 -4.65 -16.71
N ARG A 348 -6.54 -3.38 -17.07
CA ARG A 348 -6.80 -2.23 -16.22
C ARG A 348 -8.29 -2.15 -15.84
N GLN A 349 -8.55 -2.00 -14.55
CA GLN A 349 -9.88 -1.75 -14.03
C GLN A 349 -10.41 -0.39 -14.54
N ARG A 350 -11.50 -0.41 -15.32
CA ARG A 350 -12.18 0.78 -15.85
C ARG A 350 -13.26 1.27 -14.87
N PRO A 351 -13.68 2.56 -14.95
CA PRO A 351 -14.81 3.06 -14.17
C PRO A 351 -16.11 2.29 -14.47
N GLY A 352 -16.45 1.34 -13.60
CA GLY A 352 -17.57 0.40 -13.79
C GLY A 352 -17.20 -1.04 -13.40
N ASP A 353 -15.94 -1.42 -13.53
CA ASP A 353 -15.40 -2.78 -13.35
C ASP A 353 -15.24 -3.16 -11.86
N ARG A 354 -16.32 -3.02 -11.08
CA ARG A 354 -16.30 -3.04 -9.61
C ARG A 354 -16.40 -4.45 -8.98
N PRO A 355 -15.41 -4.84 -8.16
CA PRO A 355 -15.59 -4.97 -6.72
C PRO A 355 -15.98 -3.59 -6.12
N GLY A 356 -16.87 -3.56 -5.14
CA GLY A 356 -17.77 -2.42 -4.93
C GLY A 356 -17.23 -1.06 -4.39
N CYS A 357 -16.59 -0.22 -5.23
CA CYS A 357 -16.40 1.24 -5.02
C CYS A 357 -16.01 1.96 -6.35
N TYR A 358 -16.15 3.28 -6.62
CA TYR A 358 -17.02 4.40 -6.18
C TYR A 358 -16.75 5.61 -7.13
N ARG A 359 -17.64 6.55 -7.52
CA ARG A 359 -19.12 6.57 -7.60
C ARG A 359 -19.57 6.77 -9.08
N SER A 360 -19.53 7.99 -9.63
CA SER A 360 -19.60 8.43 -11.06
C SER A 360 -18.90 9.81 -11.20
N LEU A 361 -18.63 10.30 -12.42
CA LEU A 361 -17.87 11.54 -12.68
C LEU A 361 -18.46 12.81 -12.01
N GLU A 362 -17.65 13.51 -11.21
CA GLU A 362 -17.32 14.96 -11.27
C GLU A 362 -16.78 15.48 -9.92
N GLU A 363 -15.45 15.41 -9.71
CA GLU A 363 -14.59 16.36 -8.97
C GLU A 363 -13.15 15.78 -8.79
N GLU A 364 -12.13 16.63 -8.65
CA GLU A 364 -10.75 16.21 -8.36
C GLU A 364 -10.53 16.01 -6.84
N SER A 365 -10.42 14.76 -6.37
CA SER A 365 -9.94 14.45 -5.01
C SER A 365 -8.92 13.31 -5.00
N LEU A 366 -8.05 13.31 -3.97
CA LEU A 366 -6.84 12.48 -3.90
C LEU A 366 -6.87 11.51 -2.72
N SER A 367 -7.56 10.38 -2.87
CA SER A 367 -7.39 9.22 -2.00
C SER A 367 -7.72 7.92 -2.75
N ALA A 368 -6.73 7.03 -2.84
CA ALA A 368 -6.95 5.64 -3.22
C ALA A 368 -7.18 4.83 -1.93
N PRO A 369 -8.16 3.90 -1.87
CA PRO A 369 -8.28 2.98 -0.76
C PRO A 369 -7.08 2.04 -0.69
N GLU A 370 -6.54 1.79 0.51
CA GLU A 370 -5.62 0.66 0.73
C GLU A 370 -6.44 -0.64 0.89
N GLY A 371 -6.81 -1.22 -0.25
CA GLY A 371 -6.99 -2.66 -0.39
C GLY A 371 -5.81 -3.22 -1.18
N GLU A 372 -5.41 -4.47 -0.93
CA GLU A 372 -4.27 -5.07 -1.62
C GLU A 372 -4.56 -5.22 -3.13
N ALA A 373 -3.55 -4.93 -3.95
CA ALA A 373 -3.74 -4.73 -5.39
C ALA A 373 -3.70 -6.07 -6.16
N GLU A 374 -4.80 -6.83 -6.08
CA GLU A 374 -5.04 -8.02 -6.93
C GLU A 374 -4.94 -7.70 -8.44
N LEU A 375 -5.22 -6.44 -8.82
CA LEU A 375 -5.27 -5.98 -10.21
C LEU A 375 -4.13 -5.02 -10.58
N CYS A 376 -3.45 -5.29 -11.69
CA CYS A 376 -2.45 -4.38 -12.26
C CYS A 376 -3.10 -3.17 -12.96
N ASN A 377 -3.56 -2.18 -12.18
CA ASN A 377 -4.25 -0.96 -12.67
C ASN A 377 -3.30 0.08 -13.34
N ALA A 378 -2.21 -0.39 -13.95
CA ALA A 378 -1.13 0.43 -14.46
C ALA A 378 -1.30 0.83 -15.94
N GLN A 379 -0.57 1.88 -16.31
CA GLN A 379 -0.16 2.22 -17.67
C GLN A 379 1.23 1.62 -17.92
N LEU A 380 1.53 1.22 -19.16
CA LEU A 380 2.68 0.37 -19.49
C LEU A 380 3.55 1.01 -20.59
N TRP A 381 4.86 0.86 -20.50
CA TRP A 381 5.79 1.24 -21.58
C TRP A 381 7.12 0.48 -21.52
N TRP A 382 7.78 0.35 -22.67
CA TRP A 382 9.02 -0.43 -22.84
C TRP A 382 10.21 0.46 -23.17
N ALA A 383 11.28 0.35 -22.38
CA ALA A 383 12.59 0.96 -22.64
C ALA A 383 13.67 -0.10 -22.91
N GLN A 384 14.79 0.26 -23.55
CA GLN A 384 15.94 -0.62 -23.76
C GLN A 384 17.21 0.21 -23.84
N GLY A 385 18.08 0.09 -22.84
CA GLY A 385 19.36 0.81 -22.78
C GLY A 385 19.22 2.34 -22.72
N SER A 386 20.35 3.04 -22.75
CA SER A 386 20.43 4.51 -22.74
C SER A 386 21.15 5.08 -23.97
N GLN A 387 21.04 6.40 -24.16
CA GLN A 387 21.91 7.21 -25.02
C GLN A 387 23.20 7.66 -24.29
N LEU A 388 23.28 7.47 -22.97
CA LEU A 388 24.44 7.78 -22.12
C LEU A 388 25.42 6.60 -22.01
N SER A 389 26.69 6.90 -21.70
CA SER A 389 27.67 5.88 -21.33
C SER A 389 27.35 5.22 -19.97
N ALA A 390 28.03 4.11 -19.66
CA ALA A 390 27.88 3.44 -18.36
C ALA A 390 28.29 4.34 -17.18
N GLU A 391 29.35 5.12 -17.36
CA GLU A 391 29.85 6.11 -16.38
C GLU A 391 28.91 7.30 -16.25
N GLU A 392 28.33 7.77 -17.37
CA GLU A 392 27.33 8.84 -17.36
C GLU A 392 26.05 8.41 -16.64
N LEU A 393 25.59 7.16 -16.80
CA LEU A 393 24.46 6.59 -16.06
C LEU A 393 24.71 6.60 -14.54
N ASP A 394 25.90 6.21 -14.09
CA ASP A 394 26.28 6.27 -12.67
C ASP A 394 26.34 7.72 -12.17
N GLN A 395 26.88 8.64 -12.99
CA GLN A 395 26.90 10.07 -12.67
C GLN A 395 25.49 10.68 -12.60
N VAL A 396 24.53 10.19 -13.40
CA VAL A 396 23.11 10.59 -13.28
C VAL A 396 22.51 10.03 -12.00
N ALA A 397 22.70 8.75 -11.67
CA ALA A 397 22.18 8.16 -10.43
C ALA A 397 22.69 8.86 -9.17
N LEU A 398 23.96 9.29 -9.16
CA LEU A 398 24.55 10.05 -8.06
C LEU A 398 24.02 11.49 -7.94
N LYS A 399 23.62 12.12 -9.04
CA LYS A 399 23.19 13.54 -9.08
C LYS A 399 21.66 13.71 -9.00
N ALA A 400 20.91 12.73 -9.48
CA ALA A 400 19.44 12.75 -9.49
C ALA A 400 18.77 13.02 -8.11
N PRO A 401 19.30 12.60 -6.94
CA PRO A 401 18.69 12.94 -5.65
C PRO A 401 18.58 14.46 -5.44
N LYS A 402 19.60 15.23 -5.82
CA LYS A 402 19.60 16.70 -5.71
C LYS A 402 18.58 17.34 -6.67
N VAL A 403 18.45 16.80 -7.88
CA VAL A 403 17.46 17.27 -8.87
C VAL A 403 16.04 17.01 -8.36
N LEU A 404 15.79 15.87 -7.70
CA LEU A 404 14.51 15.56 -7.07
C LEU A 404 14.22 16.44 -5.84
N GLU A 405 15.24 16.80 -5.05
CA GLU A 405 15.10 17.78 -3.95
C GLU A 405 14.73 19.19 -4.47
N GLU A 406 15.41 19.67 -5.50
CA GLU A 406 15.13 20.95 -6.17
C GLU A 406 13.73 20.95 -6.82
N LEU A 407 13.31 19.83 -7.42
CA LEU A 407 11.99 19.67 -8.00
C LEU A 407 10.88 19.62 -6.93
N THR A 408 11.11 18.92 -5.80
CA THR A 408 10.19 18.90 -4.65
C THR A 408 10.01 20.30 -4.06
N GLN A 409 11.09 21.08 -3.94
CA GLN A 409 11.05 22.48 -3.55
C GLN A 409 10.23 23.34 -4.54
N SER A 410 10.38 23.12 -5.84
CA SER A 410 9.59 23.80 -6.87
C SER A 410 8.10 23.44 -6.79
N TYR A 411 7.76 22.15 -6.67
CA TYR A 411 6.38 21.70 -6.50
C TYR A 411 5.74 22.20 -5.20
N ALA A 412 6.51 22.34 -4.12
CA ALA A 412 6.05 22.95 -2.88
C ALA A 412 5.54 24.39 -3.09
N LEU A 413 6.27 25.19 -3.87
CA LEU A 413 5.85 26.55 -4.25
C LEU A 413 4.64 26.56 -5.18
N GLN A 414 4.57 25.63 -6.14
CA GLN A 414 3.48 25.51 -7.12
C GLN A 414 2.15 25.03 -6.52
N GLY A 415 2.16 24.41 -5.34
CA GLY A 415 0.94 24.05 -4.61
C GLY A 415 0.91 22.66 -3.96
N ALA A 416 1.92 21.82 -4.19
CA ALA A 416 1.93 20.41 -3.73
C ALA A 416 1.82 20.26 -2.20
N HIS A 417 2.19 21.30 -1.44
CA HIS A 417 1.96 21.38 0.01
C HIS A 417 0.49 21.15 0.41
N ARG A 418 -0.48 21.42 -0.47
CA ARG A 418 -1.91 21.15 -0.21
C ARG A 418 -2.20 19.65 -0.19
N SER A 419 -1.74 18.92 -1.20
CA SER A 419 -1.82 17.45 -1.25
C SER A 419 -1.03 16.79 -0.13
N TRP A 420 0.09 17.39 0.32
CA TRP A 420 0.84 16.88 1.47
C TRP A 420 0.11 17.13 2.80
N ILE A 421 -0.60 18.24 2.97
CA ILE A 421 -1.50 18.46 4.12
C ILE A 421 -2.64 17.42 4.12
N LEU A 422 -3.22 17.10 2.96
CA LEU A 422 -4.26 16.07 2.83
C LEU A 422 -3.72 14.68 3.19
N ALA A 423 -2.56 14.31 2.64
CA ALA A 423 -1.85 13.06 2.94
C ALA A 423 -1.56 12.87 4.44
N LEU A 424 -1.21 13.94 5.17
CA LEU A 424 -1.00 13.90 6.62
C LEU A 424 -2.32 13.73 7.42
N LYS A 425 -3.41 14.36 6.96
CA LYS A 425 -4.71 14.36 7.64
C LYS A 425 -5.53 13.08 7.43
N GLU A 426 -5.58 12.61 6.19
CA GLU A 426 -6.49 11.55 5.75
C GLU A 426 -5.72 10.29 5.38
N GLY A 427 -4.56 10.45 4.73
CA GLY A 427 -3.72 9.34 4.27
C GLY A 427 -3.29 8.37 5.37
N ASN A 428 -2.93 7.16 4.94
CA ASN A 428 -2.33 6.13 5.76
C ASN A 428 -0.92 6.50 6.25
N ARG A 429 -0.30 5.60 7.02
CA ARG A 429 1.04 5.79 7.57
C ARG A 429 2.08 6.10 6.49
N ARG A 430 2.22 5.26 5.45
CA ARG A 430 3.26 5.39 4.41
C ARG A 430 3.11 6.69 3.61
N VAL A 431 1.88 7.03 3.24
CA VAL A 431 1.54 8.26 2.50
C VAL A 431 1.80 9.51 3.35
N GLY A 432 1.49 9.45 4.65
CA GLY A 432 1.81 10.53 5.59
C GLY A 432 3.32 10.67 5.90
N GLU A 433 4.06 9.57 6.04
CA GLU A 433 5.52 9.58 6.21
C GLU A 433 6.20 10.26 5.03
N ALA A 434 5.85 9.87 3.79
CA ALA A 434 6.32 10.52 2.57
C ALA A 434 5.94 12.02 2.51
N ALA A 435 4.77 12.41 3.03
CA ALA A 435 4.36 13.82 3.12
C ALA A 435 5.22 14.61 4.14
N VAL A 436 5.58 14.03 5.29
CA VAL A 436 6.53 14.68 6.23
C VAL A 436 7.90 14.86 5.58
N GLU A 437 8.38 13.88 4.81
CA GLU A 437 9.68 13.97 4.13
C GLU A 437 9.70 15.02 3.02
N ASN A 438 8.63 15.12 2.21
CA ASN A 438 8.48 16.19 1.23
C ASN A 438 8.49 17.58 1.89
N PHE A 439 7.85 17.74 3.06
CA PHE A 439 7.98 18.96 3.85
C PHE A 439 9.40 19.17 4.39
N GLN A 440 10.11 18.12 4.86
CA GLN A 440 11.49 18.26 5.33
C GLN A 440 12.42 18.77 4.22
N ILE A 441 12.27 18.23 3.00
CA ILE A 441 13.02 18.63 1.80
C ILE A 441 12.70 20.08 1.41
N ALA A 442 11.41 20.45 1.39
CA ALA A 442 10.97 21.82 1.14
C ALA A 442 11.52 22.81 2.19
N PHE A 443 11.58 22.40 3.46
CA PHE A 443 12.08 23.20 4.59
C PHE A 443 13.61 23.22 4.73
N ASN A 444 14.35 22.64 3.79
CA ASN A 444 15.80 22.84 3.68
C ASN A 444 16.15 24.07 2.81
N ASN A 445 15.19 24.57 2.04
CA ASN A 445 15.31 25.83 1.29
C ASN A 445 14.63 26.97 2.06
N VAL A 446 15.41 28.01 2.40
CA VAL A 446 14.95 29.12 3.25
C VAL A 446 13.83 29.93 2.60
N ASP A 447 13.87 30.13 1.28
CA ASP A 447 12.87 30.91 0.56
C ASP A 447 11.55 30.14 0.42
N VAL A 448 11.62 28.82 0.19
CA VAL A 448 10.46 27.92 0.21
C VAL A 448 9.84 27.87 1.61
N LEU A 449 10.66 27.73 2.65
CA LEU A 449 10.22 27.76 4.05
C LEU A 449 9.53 29.11 4.40
N ARG A 450 10.11 30.25 3.99
CA ARG A 450 9.51 31.58 4.17
C ARG A 450 8.21 31.75 3.39
N ALA A 451 8.11 31.19 2.18
CA ALA A 451 6.90 31.23 1.35
C ALA A 451 5.77 30.34 1.91
N LEU A 452 6.10 29.20 2.50
CA LEU A 452 5.14 28.27 3.11
C LEU A 452 4.69 28.67 4.52
N SER A 453 5.44 29.52 5.25
CA SER A 453 5.08 29.92 6.62
C SER A 453 3.73 30.64 6.73
N LYS A 454 3.18 31.14 5.62
CA LYS A 454 1.78 31.62 5.55
C LYS A 454 0.75 30.53 5.90
N PHE A 455 1.08 29.25 5.70
CA PHE A 455 0.26 28.08 6.02
C PHE A 455 0.71 27.34 7.28
N ALA A 456 1.65 27.90 8.07
CA ALA A 456 2.33 27.19 9.16
C ALA A 456 1.39 26.43 10.11
N LYS A 457 0.27 27.06 10.53
CA LYS A 457 -0.74 26.40 11.36
C LYS A 457 -1.32 25.15 10.69
N HIS A 458 -1.77 25.23 9.44
CA HIS A 458 -2.34 24.07 8.74
C HIS A 458 -1.35 22.93 8.53
N ILE A 459 -0.05 23.25 8.38
CA ILE A 459 1.01 22.23 8.25
C ILE A 459 1.29 21.60 9.63
N ALA A 460 1.42 22.42 10.68
CA ALA A 460 1.63 21.95 12.05
C ALA A 460 0.47 21.07 12.54
N ASP A 461 -0.77 21.57 12.44
CA ASP A 461 -1.97 20.84 12.83
C ASP A 461 -2.12 19.51 12.07
N ALA A 462 -1.73 19.47 10.78
CA ALA A 462 -1.72 18.24 9.99
C ALA A 462 -0.63 17.26 10.41
N MET A 463 0.59 17.71 10.69
CA MET A 463 1.67 16.85 11.21
C MET A 463 1.37 16.29 12.61
N VAL A 464 0.72 17.09 13.46
CA VAL A 464 0.27 16.69 14.80
C VAL A 464 -0.89 15.70 14.70
N SER A 465 -1.86 15.93 13.82
CA SER A 465 -2.93 14.97 13.50
C SER A 465 -2.37 13.64 12.94
N PHE A 466 -1.39 13.70 12.05
CA PHE A 466 -0.69 12.52 11.54
C PHE A 466 -0.08 11.69 12.67
N ILE A 467 0.67 12.32 13.59
CA ILE A 467 1.30 11.62 14.71
C ILE A 467 0.27 11.03 15.67
N ARG A 468 -0.84 11.73 15.96
CA ARG A 468 -1.91 11.20 16.82
C ARG A 468 -2.57 9.95 16.23
N ARG A 469 -2.66 9.82 14.90
CA ARG A 469 -3.21 8.63 14.21
C ARG A 469 -2.19 7.50 14.06
N HIS A 470 -0.96 7.81 13.67
CA HIS A 470 0.04 6.81 13.19
C HIS A 470 1.25 6.62 14.13
N GLY A 471 1.30 7.34 15.25
CA GLY A 471 2.41 7.31 16.20
C GLY A 471 3.57 8.25 15.84
N PRO A 472 4.61 8.32 16.69
CA PRO A 472 5.69 9.30 16.55
C PRO A 472 6.53 9.07 15.28
N HIS A 473 6.87 10.16 14.60
CA HIS A 473 7.72 10.17 13.41
C HIS A 473 8.95 11.08 13.62
N PRO A 474 10.19 10.57 13.42
CA PRO A 474 11.43 11.23 13.90
C PRO A 474 11.66 12.63 13.32
N LYS A 475 11.19 12.88 12.10
CA LYS A 475 11.39 14.16 11.38
C LYS A 475 10.28 15.19 11.66
N ALA A 476 9.13 14.76 12.18
CA ALA A 476 7.93 15.61 12.23
C ALA A 476 8.07 16.76 13.24
N LYS A 477 8.57 16.50 14.45
CA LYS A 477 8.83 17.54 15.47
C LYS A 477 9.77 18.64 14.94
N GLN A 478 10.82 18.26 14.21
CA GLN A 478 11.73 19.20 13.56
C GLN A 478 11.03 20.06 12.49
N CYS A 479 10.15 19.46 11.68
CA CYS A 479 9.41 20.18 10.64
C CYS A 479 8.40 21.17 11.22
N VAL A 480 7.69 20.81 12.29
CA VAL A 480 6.80 21.73 13.02
C VAL A 480 7.59 22.90 13.62
N GLY A 481 8.73 22.64 14.27
CA GLY A 481 9.60 23.70 14.79
C GLY A 481 10.10 24.66 13.70
N LYS A 482 10.62 24.13 12.58
CA LYS A 482 11.05 24.95 11.42
C LYS A 482 9.94 25.86 10.90
N ILE A 483 8.72 25.35 10.68
CA ILE A 483 7.65 26.12 10.05
C ILE A 483 7.01 27.15 11.00
N LEU A 484 6.97 26.87 12.32
CA LEU A 484 6.54 27.83 13.33
C LEU A 484 7.58 28.94 13.54
N LEU A 485 8.87 28.62 13.60
CA LEU A 485 9.94 29.61 13.66
C LEU A 485 9.93 30.53 12.43
N ALA A 486 9.75 29.97 11.24
CA ALA A 486 9.58 30.73 9.99
C ALA A 486 8.29 31.57 9.92
N LYS A 487 7.29 31.26 10.76
CA LYS A 487 6.06 32.06 10.92
C LYS A 487 6.28 33.23 11.87
N VAL A 488 6.95 33.00 13.01
CA VAL A 488 7.29 34.04 14.01
C VAL A 488 8.27 35.07 13.44
N ARG A 489 9.37 34.63 12.80
CA ARG A 489 10.32 35.52 12.10
C ARG A 489 9.69 36.36 10.98
N ARG A 490 8.51 35.97 10.49
CA ARG A 490 7.74 36.68 9.46
C ARG A 490 6.57 37.51 10.05
N MET A 491 6.63 37.77 11.36
CA MET A 491 5.72 38.63 12.11
C MET A 491 6.48 39.66 12.98
N LEU A 492 7.75 39.40 13.32
CA LEU A 492 8.60 40.32 14.06
C LEU A 492 9.48 41.20 13.12
N PRO A 493 9.97 42.35 13.61
CA PRO A 493 11.00 43.14 12.91
C PRO A 493 12.36 42.42 12.81
N GLU A 494 13.25 42.93 11.96
CA GLU A 494 14.65 42.50 11.93
C GLU A 494 15.38 43.01 13.19
N GLY A 495 16.17 42.13 13.83
CA GLY A 495 17.00 42.48 15.00
C GLY A 495 16.82 41.61 16.26
N HIS A 496 15.83 40.71 16.29
CA HIS A 496 15.70 39.71 17.36
C HIS A 496 16.74 38.59 17.23
N ASP A 497 17.13 37.97 18.36
CA ASP A 497 18.07 36.87 18.35
C ASP A 497 17.46 35.55 17.83
N ASP A 498 18.29 34.78 17.12
CA ASP A 498 17.89 33.56 16.43
C ASP A 498 17.72 32.36 17.37
N GLN A 499 18.41 32.36 18.52
CA GLN A 499 18.30 31.33 19.56
C GLN A 499 17.12 31.62 20.49
N GLU A 500 16.95 32.86 20.99
CA GLU A 500 15.78 33.27 21.81
C GLU A 500 14.46 32.89 21.13
N LEU A 501 14.32 33.19 19.83
CA LEU A 501 13.13 32.84 19.05
C LEU A 501 12.95 31.32 18.88
N SER A 502 14.05 30.55 18.80
CA SER A 502 13.99 29.09 18.71
C SER A 502 13.60 28.45 20.04
N GLU A 503 14.06 29.00 21.16
CA GLU A 503 13.69 28.57 22.51
C GLU A 503 12.21 28.89 22.78
N ALA A 504 11.75 30.11 22.49
CA ALA A 504 10.34 30.50 22.64
C ALA A 504 9.38 29.64 21.79
N VAL A 505 9.74 29.30 20.54
CA VAL A 505 8.95 28.38 19.71
C VAL A 505 8.99 26.94 20.26
N THR A 506 10.10 26.52 20.86
CA THR A 506 10.22 25.18 21.47
C THR A 506 9.37 25.07 22.74
N GLU A 507 9.35 26.10 23.58
CA GLU A 507 8.45 26.20 24.74
C GLU A 507 6.99 26.18 24.28
N ARG A 508 6.64 27.02 23.30
CA ARG A 508 5.26 27.09 22.79
C ARG A 508 4.79 25.78 22.16
N MET A 509 5.68 25.02 21.51
CA MET A 509 5.39 23.66 21.05
C MET A 509 5.22 22.65 22.20
N ARG A 510 5.89 22.85 23.33
CA ARG A 510 5.68 22.05 24.55
C ARG A 510 4.33 22.36 25.19
N GLU A 511 3.84 23.60 25.08
CA GLU A 511 2.49 24.00 25.53
C GLU A 511 1.38 23.50 24.58
N ASP A 512 1.35 23.97 23.33
CA ASP A 512 0.24 23.74 22.38
C ASP A 512 0.13 22.26 21.92
N TYR A 513 1.22 21.49 22.02
CA TYR A 513 1.32 20.11 21.53
C TYR A 513 1.98 19.15 22.55
N ALA A 514 1.78 19.41 23.85
CA ALA A 514 2.32 18.63 24.97
C ALA A 514 2.12 17.11 24.84
N ASP A 515 0.93 16.71 24.39
CA ASP A 515 0.49 15.32 24.23
C ASP A 515 1.19 14.58 23.08
N VAL A 516 1.78 15.31 22.13
CA VAL A 516 2.39 14.76 20.90
C VAL A 516 3.91 14.84 20.91
N PHE A 517 4.47 15.88 21.55
CA PHE A 517 5.92 16.15 21.53
C PHE A 517 6.59 16.16 22.91
N GLY A 518 5.85 15.83 23.97
CA GLY A 518 6.33 15.89 25.35
C GLY A 518 7.35 14.79 25.71
N THR A 519 8.48 15.23 26.28
CA THR A 519 9.29 14.45 27.23
C THR A 519 9.43 15.29 28.48
N ALA A 520 9.39 14.65 29.66
CA ALA A 520 9.16 15.36 30.91
C ALA A 520 10.38 16.12 31.42
N GLU A 521 10.32 17.45 31.38
CA GLU A 521 11.11 18.35 32.23
C GLU A 521 10.34 19.65 32.46
N ARG A 522 10.13 20.02 33.74
CA ARG A 522 9.47 21.27 34.13
C ARG A 522 10.54 22.28 34.52
N ASN A 523 10.69 23.35 33.74
CA ASN A 523 11.37 24.57 34.21
C ASN A 523 10.35 25.70 34.31
N SER A 524 10.06 26.11 35.54
CA SER A 524 8.97 27.05 35.86
C SER A 524 9.49 28.48 36.10
N SER A 525 9.78 29.22 35.03
CA SER A 525 10.14 30.65 35.13
C SER A 525 10.06 31.42 33.80
N LEU A 526 8.93 31.36 33.09
CA LEU A 526 8.70 32.20 31.89
C LEU A 526 7.24 32.68 31.71
N ARG A 527 6.42 32.58 32.76
CA ARG A 527 4.99 32.94 32.71
C ARG A 527 4.73 34.45 32.62
N ASP A 528 5.74 35.25 32.94
CA ASP A 528 5.62 36.69 33.17
C ASP A 528 6.10 37.54 31.96
N PHE A 529 6.39 36.91 30.82
CA PHE A 529 6.90 37.58 29.60
C PHE A 529 5.92 37.60 28.42
N LEU A 530 4.77 36.91 28.51
CA LEU A 530 3.84 36.68 27.39
C LEU A 530 2.48 37.40 27.52
N GLU A 531 2.42 38.51 28.27
CA GLU A 531 1.25 39.41 28.32
C GLU A 531 1.44 40.71 27.50
N HIS A 532 2.49 40.83 26.69
CA HIS A 532 2.76 41.94 25.74
C HIS A 532 3.15 41.40 24.35
#